data_AF-A0A6I9XNA4-F1
#
_entry.id   AF-A0A6I9XNA4-F1
#
_cell.length_a   1.000
_cell.length_b   1.000
_cell.length_c   1.000
_cell.angle_alpha   90.00
_cell.angle_beta   90.00
_cell.angle_gamma   90.00
#
_symmetry.space_group_name_H-M   'P 1'
#
loop_
_entity.id
_entity.type
_entity.pdbx_description
1 polymer ?
#
loop_
_entity_poly.entity_id
_entity_poly.type
_entity_poly.pdbx_seq_one_letter_code
_entity_poly.pdbx_strand_id
1 'polypeptide(L)'
;MSGTNDEIKYSLEIDEIEEYAMTCLGTLVFADKHSRQSSIAGDSSKKQVDSLSLAFEDLFTMPYNIIQDYSLTIQHLDISNNMFSRNLQFLSEFDNLKSVNLDHNKIDDVTVFPNMPNLELLWLNHNCIKNLYPFIKNLHRSIPNLKYLCLMGNEAAPSYLNGGDFCDYIRYRLYVLSWFPHLVHLDDRIVTEQQLLQARKLFKQSLLEDFAMPECIKDLHNKIIYSKSSVSDRQRISDGTNLIV
;
A
#
# COMPACT_ATOMS: atom_id res chain seq x y z
N MET A 1 -31.71 -34.15 6.87
CA MET A 1 -31.69 -33.36 8.12
C MET A 1 -30.43 -33.76 8.86
N SER A 2 -29.43 -32.94 9.16
CA SER A 2 -29.23 -31.49 9.11
C SER A 2 -27.72 -31.27 8.93
N GLY A 3 -27.30 -30.50 7.95
CA GLY A 3 -25.88 -30.23 7.68
C GLY A 3 -25.73 -28.85 7.07
N THR A 4 -26.11 -27.82 7.81
CA THR A 4 -26.05 -26.40 7.42
C THR A 4 -26.16 -25.52 8.67
N ASN A 5 -25.18 -25.53 9.57
CA ASN A 5 -25.19 -24.60 10.72
C ASN A 5 -23.84 -24.01 11.12
N ASP A 6 -22.72 -24.45 10.55
CA ASP A 6 -21.40 -23.92 10.94
C ASP A 6 -20.91 -22.76 10.04
N GLU A 7 -21.29 -22.69 8.77
CA GLU A 7 -20.89 -21.57 7.88
C GLU A 7 -21.62 -20.25 8.21
N ILE A 8 -22.86 -20.33 8.67
CA ILE A 8 -23.67 -19.15 9.04
C ILE A 8 -23.18 -18.55 10.36
N LYS A 9 -22.63 -19.37 11.26
CA LYS A 9 -22.16 -18.93 12.58
C LYS A 9 -20.85 -18.16 12.51
N TYR A 10 -19.93 -18.56 11.62
CA TYR A 10 -18.71 -17.77 11.34
C TYR A 10 -19.01 -16.42 10.69
N SER A 11 -20.07 -16.34 9.89
CA SER A 11 -20.47 -15.09 9.22
C SER A 11 -21.04 -14.08 10.22
N LEU A 12 -21.82 -14.53 11.21
CA LEU A 12 -22.42 -13.66 12.23
C LEU A 12 -21.43 -13.16 13.29
N GLU A 13 -20.37 -13.90 13.60
CA GLU A 13 -19.31 -13.44 14.53
C GLU A 13 -18.34 -12.43 13.88
N ILE A 14 -18.30 -12.34 12.55
CA ILE A 14 -17.50 -11.35 11.82
C ILE A 14 -18.16 -9.95 11.88
N ASP A 15 -19.49 -9.90 12.00
CA ASP A 15 -20.27 -8.66 11.89
C ASP A 15 -20.21 -7.75 13.13
N GLU A 16 -19.91 -8.26 14.34
CA GLU A 16 -20.07 -7.48 15.59
C GLU A 16 -18.82 -6.72 16.08
N ILE A 17 -17.62 -6.94 15.51
CA ILE A 17 -16.38 -6.35 16.06
C ILE A 17 -15.81 -5.19 15.20
N GLU A 18 -16.25 -5.01 13.95
CA GLU A 18 -15.56 -4.14 12.99
C GLU A 18 -16.06 -2.69 12.87
N GLU A 19 -17.03 -2.23 13.68
CA GLU A 19 -17.83 -1.06 13.28
C GLU A 19 -17.28 0.34 13.63
N TYR A 20 -16.31 0.58 14.55
CA TYR A 20 -16.08 1.98 15.00
C TYR A 20 -14.65 2.48 15.28
N ALA A 21 -13.60 1.85 14.75
CA ALA A 21 -12.24 2.35 14.98
C ALA A 21 -11.49 2.73 13.69
N MET A 22 -12.01 3.71 12.95
CA MET A 22 -11.19 4.51 12.03
C MET A 22 -10.20 5.30 12.88
N THR A 23 -8.93 4.87 12.96
CA THR A 23 -7.92 5.63 13.70
C THR A 23 -7.21 6.59 12.76
N CYS A 24 -7.38 7.89 13.01
CA CYS A 24 -6.70 8.92 12.24
C CYS A 24 -5.22 8.98 12.66
N LEU A 25 -4.39 8.09 12.11
CA LEU A 25 -2.95 7.99 12.41
C LEU A 25 -2.15 9.22 11.95
N GLY A 26 -2.75 10.08 11.11
CA GLY A 26 -2.12 11.28 10.58
C GLY A 26 -1.59 12.22 11.67
N THR A 27 -2.29 12.32 12.79
CA THR A 27 -1.93 13.21 13.91
C THR A 27 -0.74 12.70 14.75
N LEU A 28 -0.42 11.40 14.71
CA LEU A 28 0.62 10.81 15.56
C LEU A 28 2.02 10.82 14.93
N VAL A 29 2.13 10.99 13.61
CA VAL A 29 3.40 10.78 12.88
C VAL A 29 3.90 12.05 12.19
N PHE A 30 3.01 12.84 11.58
CA PHE A 30 3.39 14.03 10.82
C PHE A 30 2.83 15.32 11.43
N ALA A 31 2.63 15.36 12.75
CA ALA A 31 2.20 16.57 13.44
C ALA A 31 3.06 17.77 13.04
N ASP A 32 2.44 18.58 12.17
CA ASP A 32 2.71 19.95 11.78
C ASP A 32 4.01 20.56 12.35
N LYS A 33 5.13 20.30 11.68
CA LYS A 33 6.27 21.21 11.66
C LYS A 33 6.34 21.84 10.27
N HIS A 34 5.27 22.54 9.85
CA HIS A 34 5.39 23.48 8.74
C HIS A 34 6.44 24.54 9.10
N SER A 35 7.70 24.26 8.74
CA SER A 35 8.74 25.27 8.62
C SER A 35 8.48 26.07 7.36
N ARG A 36 7.45 26.92 7.38
CA ARG A 36 7.54 28.20 6.71
C ARG A 36 8.32 29.11 7.64
N GLN A 37 9.65 29.09 7.52
CA GLN A 37 10.50 30.10 8.15
C GLN A 37 10.23 31.46 7.50
N SER A 38 9.22 32.15 8.02
CA SER A 38 9.34 33.58 8.27
C SER A 38 9.91 33.72 9.68
N SER A 39 11.16 34.16 9.75
CA SER A 39 11.87 34.57 10.95
C SER A 39 11.02 35.38 11.93
N ILE A 40 11.10 35.10 13.24
CA ILE A 40 11.28 36.09 14.33
C ILE A 40 11.70 35.37 15.63
N ALA A 41 12.81 35.85 16.19
CA ALA A 41 13.26 35.82 17.58
C ALA A 41 13.50 34.49 18.33
N GLY A 42 14.79 34.16 18.49
CA GLY A 42 15.40 34.03 19.82
C GLY A 42 15.14 32.76 20.63
N ASP A 43 15.78 31.65 20.27
CA ASP A 43 16.28 30.69 21.25
C ASP A 43 17.46 29.87 20.67
N SER A 44 18.60 29.92 21.34
CA SER A 44 19.89 29.37 20.90
C SER A 44 20.08 27.91 21.33
N SER A 45 19.06 27.08 21.14
CA SER A 45 19.23 25.63 21.01
C SER A 45 19.11 25.30 19.52
N LYS A 46 20.20 24.87 18.87
CA LYS A 46 20.13 24.35 17.50
C LYS A 46 19.24 23.11 17.53
N LYS A 47 17.94 23.26 17.33
CA LYS A 47 17.01 22.14 17.15
C LYS A 47 17.49 21.37 15.93
N GLN A 48 18.04 20.18 16.16
CA GLN A 48 18.41 19.27 15.10
C GLN A 48 17.16 18.94 14.30
N VAL A 49 17.20 19.17 13.00
CA VAL A 49 16.07 18.93 12.11
C VAL A 49 15.98 17.43 11.88
N ASP A 50 14.99 16.80 12.51
CA ASP A 50 14.67 15.37 12.40
C ASP A 50 13.68 15.07 11.28
N SER A 51 13.04 16.09 10.73
CA SER A 51 11.93 15.96 9.78
C SER A 51 12.08 16.96 8.65
N LEU A 52 11.88 16.50 7.42
CA LEU A 52 11.92 17.32 6.21
C LEU A 52 10.67 17.06 5.37
N SER A 53 9.99 18.13 4.96
CA SER A 53 8.91 18.07 3.97
C SER A 53 9.31 18.83 2.73
N LEU A 54 9.14 18.19 1.58
CA LEU A 54 9.32 18.68 0.21
C LEU A 54 8.07 18.33 -0.59
N ALA A 55 6.90 18.39 0.04
CA ALA A 55 5.64 18.10 -0.61
C ALA A 55 5.26 19.22 -1.60
N PHE A 56 4.61 18.86 -2.72
CA PHE A 56 4.17 19.81 -3.76
C PHE A 56 5.30 20.59 -4.45
N GLU A 57 6.48 19.99 -4.60
CA GLU A 57 7.66 20.63 -5.19
C GLU A 57 7.92 20.18 -6.65
N ASP A 58 6.97 19.46 -7.26
CA ASP A 58 7.05 18.89 -8.62
C ASP A 58 8.32 18.05 -8.87
N LEU A 59 8.87 17.43 -7.83
CA LEU A 59 10.12 16.68 -7.88
C LEU A 59 9.92 15.32 -8.54
N PHE A 60 10.77 15.01 -9.53
CA PHE A 60 10.89 13.66 -10.09
C PHE A 60 12.19 12.95 -9.65
N THR A 61 13.10 13.68 -9.00
CA THR A 61 14.34 13.19 -8.39
C THR A 61 14.66 14.02 -7.16
N MET A 62 15.37 13.42 -6.19
CA MET A 62 15.83 14.16 -5.02
C MET A 62 17.01 15.09 -5.39
N PRO A 63 16.95 16.39 -5.05
CA PRO A 63 18.07 17.30 -5.27
C PRO A 63 19.32 16.91 -4.45
N TYR A 64 20.50 17.01 -5.05
CA TYR A 64 21.75 16.59 -4.41
C TYR A 64 22.07 17.36 -3.11
N ASN A 65 21.82 18.67 -3.08
CA ASN A 65 22.04 19.50 -1.90
C ASN A 65 21.18 19.03 -0.72
N ILE A 66 19.96 18.55 -0.96
CA ILE A 66 19.11 17.99 0.10
C ILE A 66 19.73 16.73 0.68
N ILE A 67 20.24 15.83 -0.17
CA ILE A 67 20.92 14.62 0.30
C ILE A 67 22.14 15.01 1.13
N GLN A 68 22.96 15.94 0.64
CA GLN A 68 24.17 16.39 1.32
C GLN A 68 23.88 17.02 2.69
N ASP A 69 22.82 17.83 2.79
CA ASP A 69 22.51 18.59 4.00
C ASP A 69 21.76 17.76 5.05
N TYR A 70 20.96 16.75 4.63
CA TYR A 70 19.99 16.08 5.50
C TYR A 70 20.14 14.55 5.63
N SER A 71 20.92 13.89 4.77
CA SER A 71 21.12 12.41 4.76
C SER A 71 21.33 11.80 6.15
N LEU A 72 22.17 12.44 6.96
CA LEU A 72 22.58 11.92 8.26
C LEU A 72 21.68 12.35 9.42
N THR A 73 20.80 13.34 9.24
CA THR A 73 20.07 13.96 10.37
C THR A 73 18.60 13.61 10.42
N ILE A 74 17.94 13.45 9.26
CA ILE A 74 16.49 13.29 9.22
C ILE A 74 16.08 11.84 9.47
N GLN A 75 14.93 11.69 10.13
CA GLN A 75 14.24 10.44 10.39
C GLN A 75 12.88 10.39 9.68
N HIS A 76 12.32 11.55 9.33
CA HIS A 76 11.00 11.67 8.73
C HIS A 76 11.10 12.48 7.43
N LEU A 77 10.69 11.88 6.32
CA LEU A 77 10.69 12.51 5.01
C LEU A 77 9.28 12.52 4.42
N ASP A 78 8.77 13.70 4.13
CA ASP A 78 7.54 13.90 3.38
C ASP A 78 7.87 14.43 1.98
N ILE A 79 7.66 13.59 0.97
CA ILE A 79 7.82 13.90 -0.45
C ILE A 79 6.52 13.61 -1.20
N SER A 80 5.39 13.76 -0.50
CA SER A 80 4.07 13.58 -1.10
C SER A 80 3.75 14.64 -2.16
N ASN A 81 2.80 14.34 -3.06
CA ASN A 81 2.39 15.25 -4.13
C ASN A 81 3.56 15.71 -5.01
N ASN A 82 4.30 14.74 -5.52
CA ASN A 82 5.43 14.93 -6.42
C ASN A 82 5.32 13.96 -7.62
N MET A 83 6.41 13.77 -8.35
CA MET A 83 6.48 12.98 -9.57
C MET A 83 7.48 11.81 -9.44
N PHE A 84 7.77 11.35 -8.22
CA PHE A 84 8.62 10.18 -7.99
C PHE A 84 7.96 8.92 -8.55
N SER A 85 8.76 8.04 -9.15
CA SER A 85 8.27 6.83 -9.82
C SER A 85 9.09 5.60 -9.44
N ARG A 86 9.69 4.91 -10.41
CA ARG A 86 10.38 3.63 -10.21
C ARG A 86 11.75 3.77 -9.55
N ASN A 87 12.42 4.91 -9.74
CA ASN A 87 13.76 5.13 -9.20
C ASN A 87 13.68 5.83 -7.84
N LEU A 88 13.76 5.02 -6.78
CA LEU A 88 13.80 5.49 -5.39
C LEU A 88 15.15 5.19 -4.71
N GLN A 89 16.21 4.93 -5.48
CA GLN A 89 17.50 4.53 -4.92
C GLN A 89 18.11 5.61 -4.02
N PHE A 90 17.81 6.89 -4.25
CA PHE A 90 18.27 7.98 -3.38
C PHE A 90 17.84 7.81 -1.90
N LEU A 91 16.79 7.04 -1.61
CA LEU A 91 16.38 6.76 -0.24
C LEU A 91 17.44 5.95 0.54
N SER A 92 18.37 5.25 -0.13
CA SER A 92 19.49 4.57 0.53
C SER A 92 20.50 5.54 1.15
N GLU A 93 20.51 6.80 0.71
CA GLU A 93 21.43 7.81 1.23
C GLU A 93 21.00 8.36 2.60
N PHE A 94 19.78 8.05 3.06
CA PHE A 94 19.24 8.55 4.33
C PHE A 94 19.20 7.44 5.39
N ASP A 95 20.34 7.21 6.04
CA ASP A 95 20.57 6.07 6.95
C ASP A 95 19.58 5.96 8.14
N ASN A 96 19.06 7.11 8.57
CA ASN A 96 18.25 7.24 9.78
C ASN A 96 16.74 7.32 9.53
N LEU A 97 16.28 7.13 8.28
CA LEU A 97 14.86 7.21 7.98
C LEU A 97 14.05 6.13 8.71
N LYS A 98 13.01 6.61 9.40
CA LYS A 98 11.99 5.83 10.10
C LYS A 98 10.62 5.99 9.48
N SER A 99 10.32 7.14 8.87
CA SER A 99 9.09 7.34 8.12
C SER A 99 9.31 8.03 6.79
N VAL A 100 8.57 7.56 5.78
CA VAL A 100 8.50 8.18 4.45
C VAL A 100 7.05 8.31 4.03
N ASN A 101 6.64 9.53 3.66
CA ASN A 101 5.40 9.79 2.98
C ASN A 101 5.66 10.00 1.47
N LEU A 102 5.09 9.11 0.66
CA LEU A 102 5.15 9.09 -0.80
C LEU A 102 3.76 9.14 -1.43
N ASP A 103 2.76 9.64 -0.70
CA ASP A 103 1.41 9.83 -1.20
C ASP A 103 1.38 10.68 -2.47
N HIS A 104 0.44 10.41 -3.37
CA HIS A 104 0.24 11.19 -4.60
C HIS A 104 1.51 11.32 -5.45
N ASN A 105 2.16 10.19 -5.72
CA ASN A 105 3.30 10.07 -6.63
C ASN A 105 2.94 9.14 -7.81
N LYS A 106 3.94 8.64 -8.54
CA LYS A 106 3.80 7.75 -9.71
C LYS A 106 4.45 6.38 -9.47
N ILE A 107 4.42 5.88 -8.24
CA ILE A 107 4.95 4.56 -7.88
C ILE A 107 4.03 3.48 -8.46
N ASP A 108 4.61 2.48 -9.11
CA ASP A 108 3.87 1.36 -9.70
C ASP A 108 4.33 0.02 -9.13
N ASP A 109 3.71 -1.07 -9.57
CA ASP A 109 3.94 -2.42 -9.09
C ASP A 109 5.32 -3.00 -9.39
N VAL A 110 6.12 -2.32 -10.22
CA VAL A 110 7.51 -2.70 -10.54
C VAL A 110 8.54 -1.80 -9.85
N THR A 111 8.13 -0.80 -9.08
CA THR A 111 9.04 0.00 -8.26
C THR A 111 9.76 -0.88 -7.23
N VAL A 112 11.07 -0.69 -7.12
CA VAL A 112 11.92 -1.39 -6.14
C VAL A 112 12.51 -0.35 -5.20
N PHE A 113 12.18 -0.48 -3.90
CA PHE A 113 12.77 0.33 -2.85
C PHE A 113 14.20 -0.16 -2.54
N PRO A 114 15.13 0.72 -2.16
CA PRO A 114 16.41 0.29 -1.61
C PRO A 114 16.21 -0.48 -0.30
N ASN A 115 17.25 -1.15 0.17
CA ASN A 115 17.23 -1.82 1.47
C ASN A 115 17.14 -0.75 2.58
N MET A 116 16.02 -0.69 3.30
CA MET A 116 15.70 0.29 4.34
C MET A 116 15.25 -0.41 5.62
N PRO A 117 16.16 -1.13 6.31
CA PRO A 117 15.80 -1.99 7.45
C PRO A 117 15.29 -1.21 8.68
N ASN A 118 15.55 0.11 8.75
CA ASN A 118 15.12 0.97 9.84
C ASN A 118 13.76 1.64 9.60
N LEU A 119 13.20 1.54 8.38
CA LEU A 119 11.96 2.22 8.06
C LEU A 119 10.78 1.48 8.70
N GLU A 120 9.99 2.20 9.49
CA GLU A 120 8.85 1.67 10.23
C GLU A 120 7.52 2.13 9.64
N LEU A 121 7.47 3.27 8.97
CA LEU A 121 6.27 3.83 8.38
C LEU A 121 6.47 4.20 6.91
N LEU A 122 5.51 3.75 6.09
CA LEU A 122 5.47 4.07 4.66
C LEU A 122 4.03 4.36 4.23
N TRP A 123 3.81 5.55 3.69
CA TRP A 123 2.56 5.92 3.05
C TRP A 123 2.74 6.03 1.54
N LEU A 124 1.83 5.40 0.81
CA LEU A 124 1.84 5.25 -0.65
C LEU A 124 0.44 5.47 -1.24
N ASN A 125 -0.39 6.26 -0.58
CA ASN A 125 -1.75 6.52 -1.01
C ASN A 125 -1.77 7.18 -2.39
N HIS A 126 -2.79 6.87 -3.18
CA HIS A 126 -3.00 7.47 -4.51
C HIS A 126 -1.76 7.40 -5.42
N ASN A 127 -1.15 6.22 -5.49
CA ASN A 127 -0.10 5.90 -6.46
C ASN A 127 -0.67 5.04 -7.61
N CYS A 128 0.20 4.46 -8.44
CA CYS A 128 -0.15 3.69 -9.63
C CYS A 128 0.06 2.18 -9.45
N ILE A 129 -0.05 1.66 -8.23
CA ILE A 129 0.17 0.24 -7.95
C ILE A 129 -1.05 -0.56 -8.41
N LYS A 130 -0.88 -1.39 -9.44
CA LYS A 130 -1.97 -2.20 -10.03
C LYS A 130 -1.94 -3.66 -9.62
N ASN A 131 -0.75 -4.23 -9.46
CA ASN A 131 -0.56 -5.62 -9.07
C ASN A 131 0.06 -5.72 -7.68
N LEU A 132 -0.72 -6.23 -6.73
CA LEU A 132 -0.30 -6.36 -5.33
C LEU A 132 0.84 -7.38 -5.15
N TYR A 133 0.79 -8.50 -5.88
CA TYR A 133 1.66 -9.65 -5.65
C TYR A 133 3.16 -9.35 -5.80
N PRO A 134 3.66 -8.89 -6.97
CA PRO A 134 5.08 -8.58 -7.10
C PRO A 134 5.49 -7.42 -6.19
N PHE A 135 4.60 -6.45 -5.99
CA PHE A 135 4.86 -5.26 -5.20
C PHE A 135 5.14 -5.59 -3.72
N ILE A 136 4.23 -6.31 -3.05
CA ILE A 136 4.38 -6.65 -1.62
C ILE A 136 5.59 -7.54 -1.36
N LYS A 137 5.86 -8.51 -2.25
CA LYS A 137 7.04 -9.37 -2.14
C LYS A 137 8.33 -8.56 -2.20
N ASN A 138 8.42 -7.60 -3.12
CA ASN A 138 9.56 -6.70 -3.24
C ASN A 138 9.66 -5.76 -2.03
N LEU A 139 8.53 -5.21 -1.59
CA LEU A 139 8.46 -4.31 -0.45
C LEU A 139 8.96 -4.99 0.83
N HIS A 140 8.55 -6.23 1.09
CA HIS A 140 9.02 -7.01 2.25
C HIS A 140 10.54 -7.27 2.22
N ARG A 141 11.12 -7.49 1.03
CA ARG A 141 12.58 -7.67 0.89
C ARG A 141 13.35 -6.40 1.21
N SER A 142 12.81 -5.24 0.81
CA SER A 142 13.46 -3.95 0.98
C SER A 142 13.22 -3.36 2.37
N ILE A 143 12.05 -3.60 2.97
CA ILE A 143 11.59 -2.93 4.20
C ILE A 143 10.97 -3.95 5.16
N PRO A 144 11.77 -4.89 5.70
CA PRO A 144 11.25 -6.04 6.46
C PRO A 144 10.64 -5.69 7.83
N ASN A 145 10.98 -4.53 8.40
CA ASN A 145 10.57 -4.12 9.75
C ASN A 145 9.41 -3.10 9.75
N LEU A 146 8.65 -3.04 8.66
CA LEU A 146 7.54 -2.10 8.51
C LEU A 146 6.45 -2.36 9.57
N LYS A 147 6.03 -1.30 10.26
CA LYS A 147 4.96 -1.33 11.27
C LYS A 147 3.68 -0.65 10.79
N TYR A 148 3.81 0.35 9.93
CA TYR A 148 2.68 1.15 9.43
C TYR A 148 2.77 1.24 7.91
N LEU A 149 1.73 0.76 7.22
CA LEU A 149 1.64 0.78 5.76
C LEU A 149 0.28 1.35 5.34
N CYS A 150 0.27 2.26 4.37
CA CYS A 150 -0.95 2.76 3.75
C CYS A 150 -0.82 2.68 2.23
N LEU A 151 -1.76 1.99 1.57
CA LEU A 151 -1.84 1.77 0.12
C LEU A 151 -3.18 2.27 -0.45
N MET A 152 -3.97 3.01 0.32
CA MET A 152 -5.31 3.43 -0.09
C MET A 152 -5.30 4.20 -1.41
N GLY A 153 -6.33 4.01 -2.23
CA GLY A 153 -6.44 4.70 -3.52
C GLY A 153 -5.52 4.16 -4.63
N ASN A 154 -4.83 3.04 -4.41
CA ASN A 154 -4.19 2.26 -5.48
C ASN A 154 -5.18 1.22 -6.06
N GLU A 155 -5.02 0.84 -7.35
CA GLU A 155 -5.86 -0.19 -8.00
C GLU A 155 -5.66 -1.57 -7.34
N ALA A 156 -4.47 -1.84 -6.81
CA ALA A 156 -4.14 -3.06 -6.06
C ALA A 156 -4.71 -3.12 -4.63
N ALA A 157 -5.22 -2.00 -4.10
CA ALA A 157 -5.73 -1.87 -2.74
C ALA A 157 -7.25 -1.57 -2.78
N PRO A 158 -8.08 -2.61 -2.89
CA PRO A 158 -9.52 -2.44 -2.94
C PRO A 158 -10.05 -1.87 -1.62
N SER A 159 -11.01 -0.97 -1.74
CA SER A 159 -11.77 -0.34 -0.67
C SER A 159 -13.21 -0.14 -1.15
N TYR A 160 -14.13 0.06 -0.21
CA TYR A 160 -15.52 0.39 -0.58
C TYR A 160 -15.63 1.66 -1.43
N LEU A 161 -14.64 2.56 -1.32
CA LEU A 161 -14.61 3.84 -2.03
C LEU A 161 -14.14 3.73 -3.49
N ASN A 162 -13.43 2.66 -3.87
CA ASN A 162 -12.96 2.43 -5.24
C ASN A 162 -13.66 1.23 -5.92
N GLY A 163 -14.80 0.79 -5.39
CA GLY A 163 -15.65 -0.23 -6.00
C GLY A 163 -15.28 -1.68 -5.66
N GLY A 164 -14.38 -1.89 -4.69
CA GLY A 164 -14.10 -3.22 -4.15
C GLY A 164 -15.21 -3.71 -3.22
N ASP A 165 -15.45 -5.02 -3.20
CA ASP A 165 -16.35 -5.64 -2.23
C ASP A 165 -15.63 -5.98 -0.90
N PHE A 166 -16.40 -6.34 0.13
CA PHE A 166 -15.87 -6.74 1.42
C PHE A 166 -14.86 -7.90 1.30
N CYS A 167 -15.15 -8.87 0.42
CA CYS A 167 -14.32 -10.05 0.23
C CYS A 167 -12.97 -9.71 -0.44
N ASP A 168 -12.94 -8.79 -1.40
CA ASP A 168 -11.74 -8.25 -2.04
C ASP A 168 -10.85 -7.57 -1.01
N TYR A 169 -11.43 -6.70 -0.18
CA TYR A 169 -10.71 -6.02 0.89
C TYR A 169 -10.09 -7.00 1.90
N ILE A 170 -10.87 -7.96 2.40
CA ILE A 170 -10.36 -8.98 3.33
C ILE A 170 -9.24 -9.81 2.70
N ARG A 171 -9.37 -10.19 1.41
CA ARG A 171 -8.32 -10.92 0.68
C ARG A 171 -7.03 -10.10 0.57
N TYR A 172 -7.14 -8.84 0.15
CA TYR A 172 -6.01 -7.91 0.08
C TYR A 172 -5.33 -7.77 1.46
N ARG A 173 -6.10 -7.52 2.50
CA ARG A 173 -5.60 -7.32 3.86
C ARG A 173 -4.85 -8.55 4.37
N LEU A 174 -5.46 -9.73 4.32
CA LEU A 174 -4.83 -10.96 4.78
C LEU A 174 -3.59 -11.32 3.96
N TYR A 175 -3.58 -11.02 2.65
CA TYR A 175 -2.40 -11.22 1.82
C TYR A 175 -1.23 -10.34 2.30
N VAL A 176 -1.44 -9.02 2.47
CA VAL A 176 -0.38 -8.11 2.97
C VAL A 176 0.14 -8.56 4.33
N LEU A 177 -0.76 -8.93 5.24
CA LEU A 177 -0.41 -9.40 6.59
C LEU A 177 0.36 -10.72 6.61
N SER A 178 0.23 -11.55 5.57
CA SER A 178 1.03 -12.78 5.46
C SER A 178 2.52 -12.51 5.22
N TRP A 179 2.86 -11.35 4.64
CA TRP A 179 4.22 -10.92 4.39
C TRP A 179 4.77 -10.06 5.54
N PHE A 180 3.93 -9.26 6.20
CA PHE A 180 4.34 -8.38 7.29
C PHE A 180 3.74 -8.83 8.63
N PRO A 181 4.33 -9.85 9.31
CA PRO A 181 3.77 -10.41 10.53
C PRO A 181 3.83 -9.49 11.76
N HIS A 182 4.61 -8.41 11.68
CA HIS A 182 4.76 -7.40 12.74
C HIS A 182 4.08 -6.07 12.41
N LEU A 183 3.26 -6.03 11.35
CA LEU A 183 2.54 -4.84 10.95
C LEU A 183 1.51 -4.48 12.04
N VAL A 184 1.54 -3.24 12.50
CA VAL A 184 0.64 -2.70 13.54
C VAL A 184 -0.59 -2.08 12.89
N HIS A 185 -0.42 -1.42 11.75
CA HIS A 185 -1.50 -0.76 11.04
C HIS A 185 -1.37 -0.96 9.53
N LEU A 186 -2.49 -1.29 8.91
CA LEU A 186 -2.63 -1.35 7.47
C LEU A 186 -3.81 -0.48 7.06
N ASP A 187 -3.51 0.49 6.19
CA ASP A 187 -4.43 1.48 5.65
C ASP A 187 -4.99 2.40 6.72
N ASP A 188 -6.27 2.22 7.05
CA ASP A 188 -7.06 2.98 8.02
C ASP A 188 -7.36 2.16 9.30
N ARG A 189 -6.91 0.90 9.37
CA ARG A 189 -7.24 -0.04 10.45
C ARG A 189 -6.04 -0.67 11.13
N ILE A 190 -6.14 -0.78 12.45
CA ILE A 190 -5.21 -1.55 13.29
C ILE A 190 -5.27 -3.03 12.91
N VAL A 191 -4.11 -3.68 12.91
CA VAL A 191 -3.97 -5.12 12.67
C VAL A 191 -4.23 -5.87 13.97
N THR A 192 -5.10 -6.88 13.92
CA THR A 192 -5.39 -7.73 15.08
C THR A 192 -4.62 -9.04 15.02
N GLU A 193 -4.37 -9.66 16.18
CA GLU A 193 -3.74 -10.99 16.25
C GLU A 193 -4.54 -12.07 15.52
N GLN A 194 -5.87 -11.95 15.52
CA GLN A 194 -6.77 -12.86 14.79
C GLN A 194 -6.52 -12.77 13.27
N GLN A 195 -6.42 -11.56 12.72
CA GLN A 195 -6.11 -11.35 11.31
C GLN A 195 -4.73 -11.90 10.94
N LEU A 196 -3.71 -11.70 11.79
CA LEU A 196 -2.38 -12.28 11.59
C LEU A 196 -2.41 -13.81 11.62
N LEU A 197 -3.17 -14.41 12.54
CA LEU A 197 -3.32 -15.86 12.61
C LEU A 197 -4.04 -16.41 11.37
N GLN A 198 -5.10 -15.74 10.90
CA GLN A 198 -5.82 -16.10 9.68
C GLN A 198 -4.91 -15.98 8.45
N ALA A 199 -4.19 -14.88 8.29
CA ALA A 199 -3.23 -14.67 7.21
C ALA A 199 -2.17 -15.77 7.19
N ARG A 200 -1.60 -16.11 8.35
CA ARG A 200 -0.63 -17.20 8.47
C ARG A 200 -1.25 -18.54 8.11
N LYS A 201 -2.48 -18.85 8.52
CA LYS A 201 -3.14 -20.13 8.18
C LYS A 201 -3.39 -20.25 6.67
N LEU A 202 -3.91 -19.19 6.06
CA LEU A 202 -4.26 -19.18 4.63
C LEU A 202 -3.02 -19.23 3.73
N PHE A 203 -1.96 -18.51 4.09
CA PHE A 203 -0.80 -18.33 3.22
C PHE A 203 0.44 -19.15 3.62
N LYS A 204 0.55 -19.72 4.84
CA LYS A 204 1.65 -20.66 5.20
C LYS A 204 1.69 -21.88 4.31
N GLN A 205 0.54 -22.39 3.89
CA GLN A 205 0.47 -23.57 3.03
C GLN A 205 0.93 -23.28 1.59
N SER A 206 0.96 -22.00 1.20
CA SER A 206 1.44 -21.55 -0.12
C SER A 206 2.92 -21.14 -0.13
N LEU A 207 3.58 -21.04 1.04
CA LEU A 207 4.98 -20.60 1.18
C LEU A 207 5.98 -21.75 1.41
N LEU A 208 5.50 -22.96 1.67
CA LEU A 208 6.34 -24.16 1.86
C LEU A 208 6.71 -24.87 0.55
N GLU A 209 6.10 -24.48 -0.58
CA GLU A 209 6.42 -25.02 -1.91
C GLU A 209 7.05 -23.92 -2.77
N ASP A 210 8.37 -23.94 -2.88
CA ASP A 210 9.17 -23.03 -3.70
C ASP A 210 9.01 -23.25 -5.23
N PHE A 211 8.05 -24.06 -5.68
CA PHE A 211 7.66 -24.16 -7.08
C PHE A 211 6.15 -24.37 -7.21
N ALA A 212 5.53 -23.48 -7.98
CA ALA A 212 4.10 -23.42 -8.33
C ALA A 212 3.16 -22.93 -7.21
N MET A 213 2.68 -21.71 -7.39
CA MET A 213 1.45 -21.20 -6.77
C MET A 213 0.34 -22.28 -6.87
N PRO A 214 -0.35 -22.62 -5.77
CA PRO A 214 -1.47 -23.58 -5.80
C PRO A 214 -2.53 -23.19 -6.83
N GLU A 215 -3.16 -24.16 -7.50
CA GLU A 215 -4.18 -23.91 -8.54
C GLU A 215 -5.30 -22.96 -8.07
N CYS A 216 -5.68 -23.01 -6.78
CA CYS A 216 -6.69 -22.10 -6.22
C CYS A 216 -6.24 -20.62 -6.17
N ILE A 217 -4.93 -20.37 -6.10
CA ILE A 217 -4.34 -19.03 -6.21
C ILE A 217 -4.08 -18.69 -7.69
N LYS A 218 -3.83 -19.68 -8.57
CA LYS A 218 -3.78 -19.44 -10.03
C LYS A 218 -5.15 -19.06 -10.59
N ASP A 219 -6.23 -19.66 -10.12
CA ASP A 219 -7.60 -19.28 -10.48
C ASP A 219 -7.94 -17.87 -9.99
N LEU A 220 -7.35 -17.44 -8.87
CA LEU A 220 -7.37 -16.06 -8.40
C LEU A 220 -6.57 -15.13 -9.33
N HIS A 221 -5.38 -15.54 -9.78
CA HIS A 221 -4.56 -14.81 -10.75
C HIS A 221 -5.24 -14.70 -12.13
N ASN A 222 -5.92 -15.75 -12.57
CA ASN A 222 -6.66 -15.78 -13.83
C ASN A 222 -7.99 -15.00 -13.74
N LYS A 223 -8.72 -15.01 -12.63
CA LYS A 223 -9.90 -14.13 -12.47
C LYS A 223 -9.54 -12.64 -12.43
N ILE A 224 -8.36 -12.30 -11.94
CA ILE A 224 -7.82 -10.93 -11.95
C ILE A 224 -7.39 -10.50 -13.37
N ILE A 225 -6.82 -11.41 -14.19
CA ILE A 225 -6.41 -11.11 -15.57
C ILE A 225 -7.60 -11.15 -16.55
N TYR A 226 -8.56 -12.06 -16.40
CA TYR A 226 -9.63 -12.31 -17.36
C TYR A 226 -10.97 -11.61 -17.06
N SER A 227 -11.11 -10.89 -15.94
CA SER A 227 -12.29 -10.01 -15.72
C SER A 227 -12.23 -8.68 -16.49
N LYS A 228 -11.12 -8.37 -17.19
CA LYS A 228 -11.03 -7.26 -18.15
C LYS A 228 -11.21 -7.67 -19.63
N SER A 229 -11.77 -8.85 -19.91
CA SER A 229 -12.13 -9.27 -21.28
C SER A 229 -13.59 -9.73 -21.41
N SER A 230 -14.52 -8.94 -20.89
CA SER A 230 -15.93 -8.97 -21.34
C SER A 230 -16.48 -7.55 -21.49
N VAL A 231 -15.84 -6.74 -22.34
CA VAL A 231 -16.59 -5.74 -23.10
C VAL A 231 -16.69 -6.31 -24.51
N SER A 232 -17.83 -6.91 -24.79
CA SER A 232 -18.21 -7.36 -26.12
C SER A 232 -18.29 -6.16 -27.04
N ASP A 233 -17.25 -6.03 -27.86
CA ASP A 233 -17.24 -5.14 -29.00
C ASP A 233 -18.00 -5.81 -30.17
N ARG A 234 -18.91 -5.02 -30.76
CA ARG A 234 -19.55 -5.18 -32.08
C ARG A 234 -20.82 -6.04 -32.18
N GLN A 235 -21.94 -5.34 -32.37
CA GLN A 235 -22.62 -5.38 -33.66
C GLN A 235 -23.21 -4.00 -34.00
N ARG A 236 -22.54 -3.31 -34.92
CA ARG A 236 -23.13 -2.22 -35.71
C ARG A 236 -24.13 -2.88 -36.67
N ILE A 237 -25.37 -2.42 -36.60
CA ILE A 237 -26.42 -2.69 -37.58
C ILE A 237 -26.05 -1.88 -38.83
N SER A 238 -25.76 -2.56 -39.93
CA SER A 238 -25.72 -1.99 -41.27
C SER A 238 -26.96 -2.45 -42.02
N ASP A 239 -27.74 -1.48 -42.49
CA ASP A 239 -28.83 -1.65 -43.46
C ASP A 239 -28.39 -2.43 -44.69
N GLY A 240 -29.28 -3.29 -45.18
CA GLY A 240 -29.06 -4.05 -46.41
C GLY A 240 -30.16 -5.08 -46.62
N THR A 241 -31.38 -4.62 -46.84
CA THR A 241 -32.49 -5.42 -47.36
C THR A 241 -32.09 -6.19 -48.63
N ASN A 242 -32.17 -7.53 -48.55
CA ASN A 242 -32.99 -8.44 -49.36
C ASN A 242 -33.15 -8.20 -50.89
N LEU A 243 -33.30 -9.17 -51.79
CA LEU A 243 -33.29 -10.64 -51.86
C LEU A 243 -33.61 -10.98 -53.36
N ILE A 244 -32.94 -12.00 -53.91
CA ILE A 244 -33.40 -13.06 -54.86
C ILE A 244 -33.96 -12.70 -56.27
N VAL A 245 -33.43 -13.47 -57.24
CA VAL A 245 -33.79 -13.78 -58.66
C VAL A 245 -33.41 -12.75 -59.71
#